data_AF-A0A7C4YDB7-F1
#
_entry.id   AF-A0A7C4YDB7-F1
#
_cell.length_a   1.000
_cell.length_b   1.000
_cell.length_c   1.000
_cell.angle_alpha   90.00
_cell.angle_beta   90.00
_cell.angle_gamma   90.00
#
_symmetry.space_group_name_H-M   'P 1'
#
loop_
_entity.id
_entity.type
_entity.pdbx_description
1 polymer ?
#
loop_
_entity_poly.entity_id
_entity_poly.type
_entity_poly.pdbx_seq_one_letter_code
_entity_poly.pdbx_strand_id
1 'polypeptide(L)'
;MAPAPKASMRSRKDRGMRSARIPTLSVFAATAIFAAGCAQFIDKVTSRDFKARDLVASPDPLTELRKNPDGDARVRAMRALKEPRKNGGSPDEQDEAIRLLSQAATADSRPLCRLAAVEALGRFEDPRTVEPLIYAFHQAEPMVPDVSNAI
;
A
#
# COMPACT_ATOMS: atom_id res chain seq x y z
N MET A 1 53.89 -31.78 -41.46
CA MET A 1 54.71 -30.75 -42.12
C MET A 1 53.94 -30.25 -43.34
N ALA A 2 53.52 -28.98 -43.31
CA ALA A 2 52.89 -28.16 -44.39
C ALA A 2 51.44 -28.47 -44.82
N PRO A 3 50.67 -27.48 -45.35
CA PRO A 3 50.25 -26.25 -44.67
C PRO A 3 48.73 -25.94 -44.81
N ALA A 4 48.22 -25.05 -43.95
CA ALA A 4 46.84 -24.55 -43.93
C ALA A 4 46.47 -23.67 -45.15
N PRO A 5 45.19 -23.63 -45.58
CA PRO A 5 44.69 -22.58 -46.46
C PRO A 5 43.72 -21.61 -45.75
N LYS A 6 44.24 -20.37 -45.61
CA LYS A 6 43.64 -19.05 -45.84
C LYS A 6 42.19 -18.77 -45.40
N ALA A 7 42.11 -17.87 -44.41
CA ALA A 7 40.91 -17.16 -43.99
C ALA A 7 40.24 -16.41 -45.14
N SER A 8 38.95 -16.70 -45.35
CA SER A 8 38.05 -15.91 -46.19
C SER A 8 37.26 -14.96 -45.29
N MET A 9 37.67 -13.69 -45.25
CA MET A 9 36.90 -12.60 -44.66
C MET A 9 35.61 -12.42 -45.48
N ARG A 10 34.47 -12.88 -44.95
CA ARG A 10 33.15 -12.51 -45.49
C ARG A 10 32.74 -11.15 -44.97
N SER A 11 32.43 -10.29 -45.94
CA SER A 11 32.02 -8.90 -45.82
C SER A 11 30.88 -8.69 -44.81
N ARG A 12 31.05 -7.64 -44.00
CA ARG A 12 30.16 -7.15 -42.95
C ARG A 12 28.87 -6.65 -43.61
N LYS A 13 27.79 -7.43 -43.51
CA LYS A 13 26.47 -7.05 -44.04
C LYS A 13 25.93 -5.85 -43.26
N ASP A 14 25.82 -4.72 -43.93
CA ASP A 14 25.17 -3.49 -43.46
C ASP A 14 23.77 -3.80 -42.93
N ARG A 15 23.58 -3.55 -41.63
CA ARG A 15 22.26 -3.67 -40.98
C ARG A 15 21.66 -2.28 -40.95
N GLY A 16 20.90 -1.96 -42.01
CA GLY A 16 20.12 -0.73 -42.10
C GLY A 16 19.19 -0.59 -40.88
N MET A 17 19.31 0.56 -40.21
CA MET A 17 18.49 0.98 -39.09
C MET A 17 17.05 1.20 -39.57
N ARG A 18 16.19 0.19 -39.42
CA ARG A 18 14.76 0.33 -39.66
C ARG A 18 14.16 1.16 -38.54
N SER A 19 13.72 2.37 -38.85
CA SER A 19 12.95 3.23 -37.95
C SER A 19 11.67 2.50 -37.51
N ALA A 20 11.64 2.09 -36.24
CA ALA A 20 10.46 1.47 -35.66
C ALA A 20 9.36 2.53 -35.50
N ARG A 21 8.39 2.52 -36.41
CA ARG A 21 7.13 3.24 -36.24
C ARG A 21 6.35 2.54 -35.13
N ILE A 22 6.35 3.11 -33.94
CA ILE A 22 5.54 2.63 -32.81
C ILE A 22 4.07 2.76 -33.23
N PRO A 23 3.29 1.66 -33.32
CA PRO A 23 1.92 1.74 -33.76
C PRO A 23 1.09 2.54 -32.75
N THR A 24 0.29 3.48 -33.25
CA THR A 24 -0.59 4.38 -32.48
C THR A 24 -1.56 3.65 -31.54
N LEU A 25 -1.81 2.36 -31.76
CA LEU A 25 -2.55 1.50 -30.83
C LEU A 25 -1.88 1.39 -29.44
N SER A 26 -0.55 1.48 -29.37
CA SER A 26 0.19 1.39 -28.11
C SER A 26 0.03 2.65 -27.24
N VAL A 27 -0.35 3.78 -27.84
CA VAL A 27 -0.66 5.03 -27.13
C VAL A 27 -2.08 4.98 -26.55
N PHE A 28 -3.01 4.31 -27.22
CA PHE A 28 -4.40 4.15 -26.74
C PHE A 28 -4.54 3.15 -25.58
N ALA A 29 -3.65 2.15 -25.48
CA ALA A 29 -3.63 1.26 -24.31
C ALA A 29 -3.19 1.98 -23.02
N ALA A 30 -2.35 3.01 -23.13
CA ALA A 30 -1.89 3.80 -22.00
C ALA A 30 -2.94 4.81 -21.49
N THR A 31 -3.85 5.28 -22.36
CA THR A 31 -4.88 6.26 -22.00
C THR A 31 -6.14 5.62 -21.41
N ALA A 32 -6.43 4.35 -21.71
CA ALA A 32 -7.62 3.66 -21.21
C ALA A 32 -7.57 3.24 -19.73
N ILE A 33 -6.38 3.14 -19.12
CA ILE A 33 -6.23 2.80 -17.70
C ILE A 33 -6.60 4.00 -16.80
N PHE A 34 -6.59 5.23 -17.33
CA PHE A 34 -6.76 6.45 -16.55
C PHE A 34 -8.23 6.87 -16.33
N ALA A 35 -9.18 6.31 -17.11
CA ALA A 35 -10.54 6.83 -17.18
C ALA A 35 -11.56 6.15 -16.23
N ALA A 36 -11.17 5.08 -15.53
CA ALA A 36 -12.10 4.34 -14.67
C ALA A 36 -11.54 4.18 -13.24
N GLY A 37 -11.72 5.22 -12.40
CA GLY A 37 -11.73 5.06 -10.94
C GLY A 37 -10.38 5.08 -10.21
N CYS A 38 -9.50 6.05 -10.51
CA CYS A 38 -8.09 5.96 -10.14
C CYS A 38 -7.62 6.67 -8.86
N ALA A 39 -8.48 7.12 -7.94
CA ALA A 39 -7.97 7.76 -6.71
C ALA A 39 -7.07 6.79 -5.90
N GLN A 40 -7.54 5.56 -5.67
CA GLN A 40 -6.79 4.57 -4.91
C GLN A 40 -5.68 3.89 -5.72
N PHE A 41 -5.73 3.94 -7.05
CA PHE A 41 -4.73 3.32 -7.93
C PHE A 41 -3.53 4.24 -8.17
N ILE A 42 -3.78 5.53 -8.47
CA ILE A 42 -2.70 6.51 -8.69
C ILE A 42 -1.85 6.64 -7.42
N ASP A 43 -2.48 6.72 -6.24
CA ASP A 43 -1.76 6.78 -4.95
C ASP A 43 -0.80 5.60 -4.74
N LYS A 44 -1.17 4.39 -5.19
CA LYS A 44 -0.30 3.20 -5.10
C LYS A 44 0.91 3.32 -6.02
N VAL A 45 0.68 3.72 -7.27
CA VAL A 45 1.75 3.85 -8.30
C VAL A 45 2.71 4.98 -7.95
N THR A 46 2.24 6.08 -7.36
CA THR A 46 3.09 7.22 -6.98
C THR A 46 3.75 7.07 -5.61
N SER A 47 3.43 6.02 -4.84
CA SER A 47 4.02 5.80 -3.52
C SER A 47 5.50 5.39 -3.61
N ARG A 48 6.30 5.82 -2.62
CA ARG A 48 7.75 5.58 -2.58
C ARG A 48 8.14 4.10 -2.55
N ASP A 49 7.24 3.23 -2.09
CA ASP A 49 7.50 1.81 -1.86
C ASP A 49 6.79 0.88 -2.86
N PHE A 50 6.45 1.38 -4.05
CA PHE A 50 5.73 0.60 -5.06
C PHE A 50 6.49 -0.69 -5.47
N LYS A 51 5.84 -1.85 -5.29
CA LYS A 51 6.30 -3.14 -5.85
C LYS A 51 5.29 -3.62 -6.89
N ALA A 52 5.78 -4.09 -8.05
CA ALA A 52 4.91 -4.54 -9.15
C ALA A 52 3.88 -5.63 -8.75
N ARG A 53 4.17 -6.44 -7.72
CA ARG A 53 3.24 -7.44 -7.15
C ARG A 53 2.01 -6.83 -6.47
N ASP A 54 2.10 -5.59 -6.00
CA ASP A 54 1.03 -4.90 -5.26
C ASP A 54 -0.14 -4.47 -6.18
N LEU A 55 0.04 -4.62 -7.50
CA LEU A 55 -0.98 -4.41 -8.53
C LEU A 55 -1.97 -5.58 -8.66
N VAL A 56 -1.57 -6.80 -8.29
CA VAL A 56 -2.33 -8.03 -8.61
C VAL A 56 -3.15 -8.52 -7.43
N ALA A 57 -2.59 -8.48 -6.22
CA ALA A 57 -3.31 -8.81 -4.99
C ALA A 57 -2.67 -8.06 -3.83
N SER A 58 -3.44 -7.23 -3.13
CA SER A 58 -2.96 -6.68 -1.85
C SER A 58 -2.87 -7.84 -0.84
N PRO A 59 -1.75 -7.97 -0.12
CA PRO A 59 -1.60 -9.01 0.90
C PRO A 59 -2.68 -8.89 1.98
N ASP A 60 -2.96 -10.01 2.65
CA ASP A 60 -3.90 -10.05 3.76
C ASP A 60 -3.56 -8.94 4.80
N PRO A 61 -4.51 -8.07 5.15
CA PRO A 61 -4.23 -6.92 6.00
C PRO A 61 -3.72 -7.31 7.40
N LEU A 62 -4.24 -8.38 7.99
CA LEU A 62 -3.80 -8.82 9.32
C LEU A 62 -2.36 -9.34 9.26
N THR A 63 -2.04 -10.11 8.21
CA THR A 63 -0.68 -10.58 7.93
C THR A 63 0.29 -9.42 7.68
N GLU A 64 -0.14 -8.34 7.03
CA GLU A 64 0.69 -7.14 6.93
C GLU A 64 0.89 -6.49 8.30
N LEU A 65 -0.16 -6.28 9.10
CA LEU A 65 -0.01 -5.68 10.43
C LEU A 65 0.93 -6.47 11.36
N ARG A 66 0.95 -7.81 11.25
CA ARG A 66 1.88 -8.68 11.97
C ARG A 66 3.35 -8.39 11.67
N LYS A 67 3.67 -7.91 10.47
CA LYS A 67 5.04 -7.51 10.10
C LYS A 67 5.45 -6.19 10.74
N ASN A 68 4.54 -5.55 11.46
CA ASN A 68 4.70 -4.22 12.04
C ASN A 68 5.24 -3.19 11.02
N PRO A 69 4.58 -3.04 9.86
CA PRO A 69 5.03 -2.08 8.87
C PRO A 69 4.89 -0.68 9.44
N ASP A 70 5.77 0.21 9.00
CA ASP A 70 5.67 1.63 9.29
C ASP A 70 4.86 2.36 8.22
N GLY A 71 4.25 3.46 8.63
CA GLY A 71 3.72 4.46 7.71
C GLY A 71 2.56 4.01 6.82
N ASP A 72 2.67 4.26 5.52
CA ASP A 72 1.53 4.18 4.61
C ASP A 72 1.06 2.73 4.41
N ALA A 73 1.99 1.77 4.47
CA ALA A 73 1.65 0.34 4.45
C ALA A 73 0.81 -0.04 5.67
N ARG A 74 1.16 0.47 6.86
CA ARG A 74 0.40 0.28 8.10
C ARG A 74 -1.01 0.86 8.00
N VAL A 75 -1.13 2.10 7.54
CA VAL A 75 -2.42 2.79 7.33
C VAL A 75 -3.29 2.02 6.34
N ARG A 76 -2.73 1.58 5.21
CA ARG A 76 -3.47 0.78 4.22
C ARG A 76 -3.96 -0.54 4.81
N ALA A 77 -3.11 -1.23 5.57
CA ALA A 77 -3.50 -2.48 6.21
C ALA A 77 -4.65 -2.25 7.22
N MET A 78 -4.59 -1.23 8.07
CA MET A 78 -5.68 -0.90 9.01
C MET A 78 -6.99 -0.58 8.28
N ARG A 79 -6.93 0.23 7.22
CA ARG A 79 -8.13 0.58 6.42
C ARG A 79 -8.71 -0.60 5.66
N ALA A 80 -7.86 -1.49 5.16
CA ALA A 80 -8.28 -2.69 4.44
C ALA A 80 -8.77 -3.81 5.37
N LEU A 81 -8.35 -3.82 6.64
CA LEU A 81 -8.74 -4.83 7.61
C LEU A 81 -10.26 -4.77 7.86
N LYS A 82 -10.91 -5.90 7.67
CA LYS A 82 -12.31 -6.13 8.04
C LYS A 82 -12.35 -6.98 9.31
N GLU A 83 -13.46 -6.90 10.05
CA GLU A 83 -13.64 -7.66 11.28
C GLU A 83 -13.50 -9.17 11.03
N PRO A 84 -12.49 -9.85 11.62
CA PRO A 84 -12.22 -11.27 11.37
C PRO A 84 -13.43 -12.19 11.60
N ARG A 85 -14.14 -12.05 12.74
CA ARG A 85 -15.32 -12.88 13.08
C ARG A 85 -16.45 -12.81 12.06
N LYS A 86 -16.55 -11.71 11.31
CA LYS A 86 -17.58 -11.47 10.30
C LYS A 86 -17.14 -11.87 8.89
N ASN A 87 -15.85 -12.12 8.68
CA ASN A 87 -15.25 -12.31 7.35
C ASN A 87 -14.45 -13.62 7.25
N GLY A 88 -14.83 -14.64 8.02
CA GLY A 88 -14.24 -15.99 7.93
C GLY A 88 -12.93 -16.19 8.69
N GLY A 89 -12.53 -15.23 9.53
CA GLY A 89 -11.37 -15.33 10.42
C GLY A 89 -11.67 -16.06 11.72
N SER A 90 -10.60 -16.51 12.39
CA SER A 90 -10.68 -17.23 13.66
C SER A 90 -10.93 -16.29 14.85
N PRO A 91 -11.34 -16.81 16.02
CA PRO A 91 -11.38 -16.04 17.27
C PRO A 91 -10.03 -15.43 17.64
N ASP A 92 -8.93 -16.16 17.43
CA ASP A 92 -7.59 -15.67 17.73
C ASP A 92 -7.21 -14.47 16.83
N GLU A 93 -7.63 -14.50 15.56
CA GLU A 93 -7.42 -13.39 14.62
C GLU A 93 -8.23 -12.15 15.01
N GLN A 94 -9.43 -12.33 15.55
CA GLN A 94 -10.23 -11.23 16.10
C GLN A 94 -9.51 -10.56 17.27
N ASP A 95 -9.05 -11.37 18.22
CA ASP A 95 -8.39 -10.88 19.42
C ASP A 95 -7.07 -10.18 19.06
N GLU A 96 -6.34 -10.72 18.09
CA GLU A 96 -5.14 -10.10 17.55
C GLU A 96 -5.45 -8.77 16.84
N ALA A 97 -6.47 -8.73 15.98
CA ALA A 97 -6.88 -7.53 15.28
C ALA A 97 -7.25 -6.42 16.26
N ILE A 98 -8.08 -6.71 17.27
CA ILE A 98 -8.48 -5.74 18.30
C ILE A 98 -7.25 -5.25 19.06
N ARG A 99 -6.35 -6.15 19.48
CA ARG A 99 -5.13 -5.78 20.20
C ARG A 99 -4.24 -4.85 19.38
N LEU A 100 -3.96 -5.19 18.12
CA LEU A 100 -3.08 -4.40 17.24
C LEU A 100 -3.69 -3.02 16.95
N LEU A 101 -4.98 -2.96 16.62
CA LEU A 101 -5.66 -1.70 16.37
C LEU A 101 -5.74 -0.83 17.64
N SER A 102 -5.99 -1.42 18.80
CA SER A 102 -6.03 -0.68 20.08
C SER A 102 -4.67 -0.06 20.42
N GLN A 103 -3.58 -0.80 20.21
CA GLN A 103 -2.23 -0.27 20.40
C GLN A 103 -1.94 0.88 19.42
N ALA A 104 -2.32 0.71 18.15
CA ALA A 104 -2.10 1.74 17.14
C ALA A 104 -2.95 2.99 17.36
N ALA A 105 -4.20 2.85 17.80
CA ALA A 105 -5.09 3.98 18.07
C ALA A 105 -4.55 4.90 19.16
N THR A 106 -3.81 4.33 20.12
CA THR A 106 -3.46 4.99 21.38
C THR A 106 -1.99 5.41 21.48
N ALA A 107 -1.09 4.67 20.85
CA ALA A 107 0.35 4.85 21.02
C ALA A 107 1.13 5.03 19.71
N ASP A 108 0.48 4.98 18.54
CA ASP A 108 1.20 5.16 17.28
C ASP A 108 1.71 6.61 17.14
N SER A 109 2.99 6.75 16.79
CA SER A 109 3.65 8.05 16.67
C SER A 109 3.05 8.91 15.56
N ARG A 110 2.51 8.27 14.51
CA ARG A 110 1.94 8.96 13.35
C ARG A 110 0.45 9.22 13.56
N PRO A 111 -0.02 10.49 13.47
CA PRO A 111 -1.45 10.81 13.58
C PRO A 111 -2.33 10.03 12.59
N LEU A 112 -1.85 9.82 11.36
CA LEU A 112 -2.57 9.05 10.34
C LEU A 112 -2.77 7.58 10.72
N CYS A 113 -1.81 6.96 11.40
CA CYS A 113 -1.95 5.58 11.88
C CYS A 113 -2.97 5.51 13.02
N ARG A 114 -2.93 6.46 13.96
CA ARG A 114 -3.94 6.54 15.03
C ARG A 114 -5.34 6.69 14.46
N LEU A 115 -5.52 7.62 13.51
CA LEU A 115 -6.80 7.84 12.84
C LEU A 115 -7.28 6.57 12.11
N ALA A 116 -6.42 5.93 11.32
CA ALA A 116 -6.77 4.71 10.60
C ALA A 116 -7.15 3.55 11.54
N ALA A 117 -6.49 3.45 12.70
CA ALA A 117 -6.81 2.45 13.72
C ALA A 117 -8.17 2.73 14.39
N VAL A 118 -8.45 4.00 14.73
CA VAL A 118 -9.76 4.43 15.26
C VAL A 118 -10.88 4.17 14.24
N GLU A 119 -10.67 4.53 12.96
CA GLU A 119 -11.59 4.24 11.87
C GLU A 119 -11.86 2.73 11.73
N ALA A 120 -10.82 1.89 11.88
CA ALA A 120 -10.96 0.45 11.80
C ALA A 120 -11.73 -0.12 13.00
N LEU A 121 -11.39 0.27 14.23
CA LEU A 121 -12.09 -0.14 15.45
C LEU A 121 -13.57 0.27 15.42
N GLY A 122 -13.89 1.46 14.93
CA GLY A 122 -15.28 1.94 14.80
C GLY A 122 -16.12 1.16 13.78
N ARG A 123 -15.49 0.40 12.88
CA ARG A 123 -16.18 -0.51 11.95
C ARG A 123 -16.41 -1.91 12.53
N PHE A 124 -15.75 -2.27 13.63
CA PHE A 124 -15.91 -3.58 14.25
C PHE A 124 -17.14 -3.55 15.17
N GLU A 125 -17.98 -4.58 15.09
CA GLU A 125 -19.19 -4.72 15.92
C GLU A 125 -18.89 -5.37 17.29
N ASP A 126 -17.62 -5.63 17.58
CA ASP A 126 -17.18 -6.22 18.85
C ASP A 126 -17.20 -5.18 19.98
N PRO A 127 -17.95 -5.38 21.07
CA PRO A 127 -18.07 -4.39 22.15
C PRO A 127 -16.73 -4.12 22.86
N ARG A 128 -15.74 -5.00 22.72
CA ARG A 128 -14.39 -4.80 23.29
C ARG A 128 -13.63 -3.65 22.63
N THR A 129 -14.10 -3.09 21.51
CA THR A 129 -13.47 -1.93 20.86
C THR A 129 -13.82 -0.61 21.51
N VAL A 130 -14.88 -0.55 22.32
CA VAL A 130 -15.40 0.68 22.94
C VAL A 130 -14.39 1.31 23.88
N GLU A 131 -13.80 0.52 24.77
CA GLU A 131 -12.83 1.02 25.76
C GLU A 131 -11.55 1.58 25.08
N PRO A 132 -10.91 0.88 24.12
CA PRO A 132 -9.84 1.45 23.32
C PRO A 132 -10.20 2.76 22.59
N LEU A 133 -11.42 2.87 22.06
CA LEU A 133 -11.88 4.08 21.37
C LEU A 133 -12.03 5.26 22.34
N ILE A 134 -12.62 5.03 23.52
CA ILE A 134 -12.72 6.05 24.57
C ILE A 134 -11.33 6.49 25.03
N TYR A 135 -10.44 5.53 25.25
CA TYR A 135 -9.07 5.83 25.66
C TYR A 135 -8.34 6.65 24.58
N ALA A 136 -8.42 6.24 23.31
CA ALA A 136 -7.83 6.98 22.19
C ALA A 136 -8.36 8.41 22.09
N PHE A 137 -9.65 8.63 22.36
CA PHE A 137 -10.25 9.97 22.41
C PHE A 137 -9.60 10.84 23.52
N HIS A 138 -9.38 10.28 24.71
CA HIS A 138 -8.74 11.02 25.80
C HIS A 138 -7.24 11.28 25.59
N GLN A 139 -6.55 10.44 24.82
CA GLN A 139 -5.14 10.64 24.46
C GLN A 139 -4.95 11.59 23.27
N ALA A 140 -6.02 11.95 22.57
CA ALA A 140 -5.93 12.92 21.50
C ALA A 140 -5.66 14.30 22.11
N GLU A 141 -4.45 14.83 21.87
CA GLU A 141 -4.12 16.22 22.20
C GLU A 141 -5.22 17.15 21.67
N PRO A 142 -5.73 18.09 22.49
CA PRO A 142 -6.72 19.05 22.04
C PRO A 142 -6.15 19.80 20.83
N MET A 143 -6.77 19.64 19.66
CA MET A 143 -6.43 20.40 18.45
C MET A 143 -6.96 21.85 18.56
N VAL A 144 -6.92 22.41 19.77
CA VAL A 144 -7.27 23.80 20.05
C VAL A 144 -5.96 24.58 19.84
N PRO A 145 -5.91 25.55 18.92
CA PRO A 145 -4.77 26.44 18.84
C PRO A 145 -4.57 27.07 20.21
N ASP A 146 -3.34 27.08 20.72
CA ASP A 146 -3.00 27.75 21.97
C ASP A 146 -3.30 29.25 21.84
N VAL A 147 -4.52 29.65 22.22
CA VAL A 147 -4.96 31.06 22.26
C VAL A 147 -4.40 31.78 23.48
N SER A 148 -3.64 31.11 24.34
CA SER A 148 -3.07 31.70 25.56
C SER A 148 -2.01 32.78 25.26
N ASN A 149 -1.51 32.84 24.02
CA ASN A 149 -0.54 33.84 23.55
C ASN A 149 -1.18 34.96 22.71
N ALA A 150 -2.51 35.06 22.67
CA ALA A 150 -3.23 36.03 21.82
C ALA A 150 -3.71 37.30 22.56
N ILE A 151 -3.17 37.62 23.74
CA ILE A 151 -3.52 38.81 24.54
C ILE A 151 -2.32 39.72 24.73
#